data_AF-A0ABC8CFU4-F1
#
_entry.id   AF-A0ABC8CFU4-F1
#
_cell.length_a   1.000
_cell.length_b   1.000
_cell.length_c   1.000
_cell.angle_alpha   90.00
_cell.angle_beta   90.00
_cell.angle_gamma   90.00
#
_symmetry.space_group_name_H-M   'P 1'
#
loop_
_entity.id
_entity.type
_entity.pdbx_description
1 polymer ?
#
loop_
_entity_poly.entity_id
_entity_poly.type
_entity_poly.pdbx_seq_one_letter_code
_entity_poly.pdbx_strand_id
1 'polypeptide(L)'
;MTTDTWTGTAGDSNWNNAANWSNGVPGSDSDVVIDTNATQNQTINIPSAVEISSLTITGDTNIALNNYTGDSSQRVGFTVNNNISMDDYSGTLRVNSLYVISYGDMTGGTVLIDNSTVQPSGSFTSVASFWPTPNNGNTNYLNLSGAQNTVPSVINFSSYDAITFGSRQSSDGSAGIHIKWVPLGSNTYKVVNAANADDVLVDSLTFVDGESPDKIGYDGDTATIDCFLAGTLIETPQGPRAIEDIQIGDAVFVYSDGARKVSRVTWAGHAPAKANTALTQDEAGYPIRIVANALAEHVPSTDLLITPEHCLFFHGKFVPARMLVNGSSIFYDTSIVSYEYYHIETAEHTIIMANGVLTESYLDTGNRASFQQNGSVVMLGRAPTKSWEHDAAAPLCIDRTFVEPLFHALSYRTNNIAGCHVSARNVETTTNPNLHLVTQSGAIVHPARHTTHQYSFMLPPNTQSVRIVSRASRPVDIIGPFVNDRRYLGIAIANIHLLCAEDVHNINVHLQAEKPAGWYAAEAAGCAWTDGDALLPLDGYLTDGKIGMLSITVQAGSPYVMENHQKAETHTRSA
;
A
#
# COMPACT_ATOMS: atom_id res chain seq x y z
N MET A 1 -30.39 -23.58 20.39
CA MET A 1 -30.43 -22.25 19.78
C MET A 1 -31.87 -21.91 19.55
N THR A 2 -32.31 -20.74 20.03
CA THR A 2 -33.65 -20.23 19.80
C THR A 2 -33.63 -19.44 18.50
N THR A 3 -34.59 -19.72 17.62
CA THR A 3 -34.75 -18.96 16.38
C THR A 3 -35.63 -17.75 16.65
N ASP A 4 -35.08 -16.55 16.46
CA ASP A 4 -35.76 -15.28 16.71
C ASP A 4 -36.04 -14.57 15.38
N THR A 5 -37.31 -14.43 15.04
CA THR A 5 -37.74 -13.83 13.77
C THR A 5 -38.12 -12.37 13.97
N TRP A 6 -37.58 -11.49 13.13
CA TRP A 6 -37.99 -10.08 13.10
C TRP A 6 -39.38 -9.94 12.48
N THR A 7 -40.34 -9.44 13.27
CA THR A 7 -41.72 -9.24 12.85
C THR A 7 -42.04 -7.77 12.56
N GLY A 8 -41.36 -6.84 13.24
CA GLY A 8 -41.64 -5.39 13.18
C GLY A 8 -43.01 -5.00 13.76
N THR A 9 -43.66 -5.88 14.53
CA THR A 9 -45.05 -5.72 14.98
C THR A 9 -45.29 -4.59 15.97
N ALA A 10 -44.25 -4.02 16.59
CA ALA A 10 -44.40 -2.86 17.45
C ALA A 10 -44.67 -1.57 16.67
N GLY A 11 -44.50 -1.58 15.35
CA GLY A 11 -44.67 -0.41 14.49
C GLY A 11 -43.48 0.56 14.51
N ASP A 12 -42.38 0.19 15.17
CA ASP A 12 -41.10 0.89 15.13
C ASP A 12 -39.99 -0.01 14.56
N SER A 13 -38.85 0.59 14.20
CA SER A 13 -37.70 -0.10 13.62
C SER A 13 -36.65 -0.51 14.66
N ASN A 14 -36.91 -0.39 15.97
CA ASN A 14 -35.87 -0.54 16.99
C ASN A 14 -35.56 -2.03 17.27
N TRP A 15 -34.31 -2.45 17.05
CA TRP A 15 -33.82 -3.80 17.35
C TRP A 15 -34.05 -4.19 18.82
N ASN A 16 -33.89 -3.25 19.76
CA ASN A 16 -34.01 -3.52 21.19
C ASN A 16 -35.48 -3.55 21.69
N ASN A 17 -36.47 -3.35 20.80
CA ASN A 17 -37.87 -3.49 21.18
C ASN A 17 -38.28 -4.96 21.09
N ALA A 18 -38.47 -5.61 22.24
CA ALA A 18 -38.87 -7.02 22.33
C ALA A 18 -40.16 -7.35 21.56
N ALA A 19 -41.06 -6.38 21.35
CA ALA A 19 -42.31 -6.57 20.61
C ALA A 19 -42.13 -6.62 19.08
N ASN A 20 -40.91 -6.37 18.57
CA ASN A 20 -40.55 -6.58 17.17
C ASN A 20 -40.00 -7.98 16.88
N TRP A 21 -39.92 -8.85 17.88
CA TRP A 21 -39.33 -10.18 17.79
C TRP A 21 -40.29 -11.28 18.23
N SER A 22 -40.21 -12.46 17.60
CA SER A 22 -41.04 -13.61 17.94
C SER A 22 -40.83 -14.12 19.37
N ASN A 23 -39.60 -14.08 19.90
CA ASN A 23 -39.29 -14.56 21.25
C ASN A 23 -38.46 -13.57 22.10
N GLY A 24 -38.72 -12.26 21.92
CA GLY A 24 -37.97 -11.21 22.61
C GLY A 24 -36.66 -10.84 21.92
N VAL A 25 -35.91 -9.91 22.50
CA VAL A 25 -34.70 -9.36 21.86
C VAL A 25 -33.62 -10.44 21.74
N PRO A 26 -33.08 -10.70 20.53
CA PRO A 26 -32.04 -11.70 20.31
C PRO A 26 -30.77 -11.42 21.12
N GLY A 27 -30.11 -12.49 21.57
CA GLY A 27 -28.80 -12.44 22.22
C GLY A 27 -27.75 -13.30 21.50
N SER A 28 -26.58 -13.48 22.11
CA SER A 28 -25.41 -14.16 21.51
C SER A 28 -25.67 -15.59 21.02
N ASP A 29 -26.68 -16.26 21.60
CA ASP A 29 -27.04 -17.66 21.29
C ASP A 29 -28.27 -17.77 20.36
N SER A 30 -28.79 -16.65 19.88
CA SER A 30 -29.98 -16.55 19.04
C SER A 30 -29.65 -16.69 17.56
N ASP A 31 -30.37 -17.57 16.87
CA ASP A 31 -30.37 -17.63 15.41
C ASP A 31 -31.43 -16.65 14.88
N VAL A 32 -31.00 -15.57 14.26
CA VAL A 32 -31.89 -14.50 13.78
C VAL A 32 -32.37 -14.79 12.37
N VAL A 33 -33.67 -14.65 12.14
CA VAL A 33 -34.29 -14.72 10.82
C VAL A 33 -35.01 -13.41 10.49
N ILE A 34 -34.73 -12.84 9.32
CA ILE A 34 -35.42 -11.68 8.78
C ILE A 34 -36.00 -12.04 7.42
N ASP A 35 -37.32 -12.19 7.35
CA ASP A 35 -38.02 -12.28 6.07
C ASP A 35 -38.39 -10.86 5.61
N THR A 36 -37.70 -10.37 4.59
CA THR A 36 -37.86 -9.02 4.05
C THR A 36 -39.25 -8.82 3.45
N ASN A 37 -39.91 -9.89 2.99
CA ASN A 37 -41.25 -9.80 2.40
C ASN A 37 -42.35 -9.79 3.47
N ALA A 38 -42.08 -10.39 4.62
CA ALA A 38 -43.02 -10.46 5.73
C ALA A 38 -42.84 -9.32 6.75
N THR A 39 -41.67 -8.67 6.80
CA THR A 39 -41.44 -7.60 7.76
C THR A 39 -42.26 -6.35 7.44
N GLN A 40 -42.80 -5.72 8.49
CA GLN A 40 -43.49 -4.43 8.37
C GLN A 40 -42.52 -3.26 8.15
N ASN A 41 -41.24 -3.43 8.47
CA ASN A 41 -40.22 -2.38 8.40
C ASN A 41 -38.98 -2.87 7.62
N GLN A 42 -38.73 -2.23 6.47
CA GLN A 42 -37.52 -2.45 5.65
C GLN A 42 -36.27 -1.75 6.21
N THR A 43 -36.34 -1.31 7.46
CA THR A 43 -35.22 -0.70 8.18
C THR A 43 -35.27 -1.17 9.61
N ILE A 44 -34.14 -1.65 10.11
CA ILE A 44 -33.94 -2.05 11.49
C ILE A 44 -32.81 -1.20 12.05
N ASN A 45 -33.13 -0.48 13.10
CA ASN A 45 -32.29 0.43 13.81
C ASN A 45 -31.59 -0.30 14.94
N ILE A 46 -30.25 -0.29 14.91
CA ILE A 46 -29.36 -0.90 15.89
C ILE A 46 -28.86 0.23 16.82
N PRO A 47 -29.49 0.45 17.98
CA PRO A 47 -29.17 1.59 18.85
C PRO A 47 -27.92 1.34 19.74
N SER A 48 -27.46 0.09 19.83
CA SER A 48 -26.34 -0.35 20.66
C SER A 48 -25.71 -1.60 20.06
N ALA A 49 -24.52 -1.98 20.53
CA ALA A 49 -23.86 -3.19 20.05
C ALA A 49 -24.76 -4.43 20.19
N VAL A 50 -24.78 -5.26 19.14
CA VAL A 50 -25.55 -6.50 19.07
C VAL A 50 -24.60 -7.65 18.80
N GLU A 51 -24.84 -8.77 19.48
CA GLU A 51 -24.17 -10.04 19.24
C GLU A 51 -25.22 -11.14 19.11
N ILE A 52 -25.14 -11.94 18.05
CA ILE A 52 -26.07 -13.04 17.73
C ILE A 52 -25.33 -14.27 17.22
N SER A 53 -25.99 -15.44 17.25
CA SER A 53 -25.40 -16.70 16.77
C SER A 53 -25.30 -16.71 15.25
N SER A 54 -26.40 -16.49 14.55
CA SER A 54 -26.45 -16.49 13.08
C SER A 54 -27.48 -15.49 12.57
N LEU A 55 -27.33 -15.05 11.32
CA LEU A 55 -28.29 -14.19 10.65
C LEU A 55 -28.71 -14.82 9.32
N THR A 56 -30.00 -15.05 9.16
CA THR A 56 -30.61 -15.51 7.90
C THR A 56 -31.56 -14.45 7.39
N ILE A 57 -31.36 -14.00 6.16
CA ILE A 57 -32.24 -13.04 5.49
C ILE A 57 -32.87 -13.73 4.29
N THR A 58 -34.19 -13.67 4.18
CA THR A 58 -34.94 -14.27 3.06
C THR A 58 -35.86 -13.25 2.43
N GLY A 59 -36.25 -13.46 1.17
CA GLY A 59 -37.25 -12.63 0.48
C GLY A 59 -36.65 -11.51 -0.39
N ASP A 60 -37.39 -11.10 -1.41
CA ASP A 60 -36.89 -10.35 -2.57
C ASP A 60 -36.87 -8.82 -2.43
N THR A 61 -37.04 -8.31 -1.22
CA THR A 61 -37.00 -6.87 -0.93
C THR A 61 -35.74 -6.46 -0.13
N ASN A 62 -35.33 -5.20 -0.26
CA ASN A 62 -34.13 -4.67 0.39
C ASN A 62 -34.40 -4.40 1.87
N ILE A 63 -33.47 -4.80 2.73
CA ILE A 63 -33.50 -4.52 4.18
C ILE A 63 -32.28 -3.68 4.57
N ALA A 64 -32.49 -2.68 5.42
CA ALA A 64 -31.40 -1.86 5.95
C ALA A 64 -31.18 -2.12 7.45
N LEU A 65 -29.94 -2.44 7.83
CA LEU A 65 -29.49 -2.39 9.21
C LEU A 65 -28.74 -1.08 9.42
N ASN A 66 -29.33 -0.19 10.21
CA ASN A 66 -28.81 1.16 10.40
C ASN A 66 -28.37 1.36 11.84
N ASN A 67 -27.22 2.00 12.04
CA ASN A 67 -26.95 2.59 13.33
C ASN A 67 -27.98 3.69 13.64
N TYR A 68 -28.61 3.59 14.81
CA TYR A 68 -29.58 4.56 15.31
C TYR A 68 -29.14 5.19 16.64
N THR A 69 -27.86 5.57 16.74
CA THR A 69 -27.34 6.41 17.84
C THR A 69 -27.60 7.90 17.62
N GLY A 70 -28.02 8.30 16.40
CA GLY A 70 -28.15 9.71 16.02
C GLY A 70 -26.83 10.40 15.68
N ASP A 71 -25.71 9.67 15.72
CA ASP A 71 -24.36 10.13 15.38
C ASP A 71 -23.80 9.29 14.23
N SER A 72 -23.80 9.87 13.02
CA SER A 72 -23.32 9.22 11.79
C SER A 72 -21.79 9.03 11.74
N SER A 73 -21.04 9.55 12.73
CA SER A 73 -19.59 9.36 12.85
C SER A 73 -19.22 8.08 13.60
N GLN A 74 -20.18 7.44 14.28
CA GLN A 74 -19.98 6.20 15.02
C GLN A 74 -20.45 4.98 14.24
N ARG A 75 -19.64 3.93 14.27
CA ARG A 75 -20.06 2.60 13.82
C ARG A 75 -20.47 1.76 15.01
N VAL A 76 -21.71 1.29 15.03
CA VAL A 76 -22.18 0.36 16.07
C VAL A 76 -21.78 -1.06 15.68
N GLY A 77 -21.27 -1.83 16.65
CA GLY A 77 -20.88 -3.22 16.45
C GLY A 77 -22.08 -4.13 16.23
N PHE A 78 -22.02 -4.95 15.19
CA PHE A 78 -22.98 -6.02 14.92
C PHE A 78 -22.21 -7.31 14.66
N THR A 79 -22.15 -8.16 15.68
CA THR A 79 -21.36 -9.39 15.68
C THR A 79 -22.25 -10.59 15.43
N VAL A 80 -21.86 -11.43 14.47
CA VAL A 80 -22.50 -12.71 14.16
C VAL A 80 -21.47 -13.82 14.37
N ASN A 81 -21.71 -14.67 15.37
CA ASN A 81 -20.75 -15.70 15.80
C ASN A 81 -20.58 -16.85 14.80
N ASN A 82 -21.55 -17.05 13.90
CA ASN A 82 -21.51 -17.98 12.79
C ASN A 82 -21.77 -17.24 11.47
N ASN A 83 -22.71 -17.73 10.67
CA ASN A 83 -22.91 -17.30 9.29
C ASN A 83 -23.94 -16.18 9.17
N ILE A 84 -23.72 -15.32 8.17
CA ILE A 84 -24.74 -14.45 7.60
C ILE A 84 -25.13 -15.05 6.24
N SER A 85 -26.36 -15.52 6.11
CA SER A 85 -26.84 -16.11 4.86
C SER A 85 -28.02 -15.34 4.32
N MET A 86 -28.01 -15.09 3.03
CA MET A 86 -29.11 -14.49 2.29
C MET A 86 -29.52 -15.47 1.18
N ASP A 87 -30.82 -15.63 0.90
CA ASP A 87 -31.25 -16.49 -0.20
C ASP A 87 -30.91 -15.89 -1.58
N ASP A 88 -30.84 -16.69 -2.65
CA ASP A 88 -30.45 -16.18 -3.99
C ASP A 88 -31.47 -15.19 -4.60
N TYR A 89 -32.65 -15.08 -3.99
CA TYR A 89 -33.68 -14.11 -4.34
C TYR A 89 -33.63 -12.87 -3.46
N SER A 90 -32.77 -12.84 -2.44
CA SER A 90 -32.80 -11.82 -1.42
C SER A 90 -32.52 -10.45 -2.01
N GLY A 91 -33.31 -9.46 -1.60
CA GLY A 91 -32.96 -8.07 -1.86
C GLY A 91 -31.63 -7.70 -1.21
N THR A 92 -31.20 -6.47 -1.42
CA THR A 92 -29.95 -5.95 -0.86
C THR A 92 -30.04 -5.82 0.66
N LEU A 93 -29.09 -6.43 1.39
CA LEU A 93 -28.79 -6.08 2.77
C LEU A 93 -27.94 -4.81 2.76
N ARG A 94 -28.54 -3.67 3.09
CA ARG A 94 -27.80 -2.42 3.31
C ARG A 94 -27.31 -2.37 4.75
N VAL A 95 -26.02 -2.18 4.91
CA VAL A 95 -25.37 -1.97 6.20
C VAL A 95 -24.97 -0.51 6.26
N ASN A 96 -25.64 0.28 7.11
CA ASN A 96 -25.39 1.71 7.23
C ASN A 96 -24.80 2.08 8.59
N SER A 97 -23.60 2.67 8.58
CA SER A 97 -22.91 3.15 9.78
C SER A 97 -22.70 2.05 10.83
N LEU A 98 -22.39 0.82 10.42
CA LEU A 98 -22.14 -0.32 11.31
C LEU A 98 -20.73 -0.90 11.14
N TYR A 99 -20.27 -1.59 12.17
CA TYR A 99 -19.11 -2.47 12.13
C TYR A 99 -19.62 -3.92 12.23
N VAL A 100 -19.80 -4.57 11.08
CA VAL A 100 -20.34 -5.93 11.00
C VAL A 100 -19.19 -6.92 11.01
N ILE A 101 -19.18 -7.83 11.99
CA ILE A 101 -18.27 -8.97 12.03
C ILE A 101 -19.10 -10.22 11.85
N SER A 102 -18.74 -11.07 10.89
CA SER A 102 -19.19 -12.45 10.83
C SER A 102 -18.00 -13.35 11.09
N TYR A 103 -18.07 -14.19 12.12
CA TYR A 103 -17.03 -15.17 12.40
C TYR A 103 -17.12 -16.41 11.51
N GLY A 104 -18.24 -16.60 10.81
CA GLY A 104 -18.46 -17.62 9.79
C GLY A 104 -18.54 -17.05 8.36
N ASP A 105 -19.29 -17.76 7.51
CA ASP A 105 -19.47 -17.42 6.09
C ASP A 105 -20.53 -16.32 5.90
N MET A 106 -20.33 -15.45 4.91
CA MET A 106 -21.31 -14.52 4.37
C MET A 106 -21.70 -14.94 2.95
N THR A 107 -22.92 -15.40 2.74
CA THR A 107 -23.35 -16.04 1.49
C THR A 107 -24.65 -15.49 0.92
N GLY A 108 -24.78 -15.55 -0.41
CA GLY A 108 -25.97 -15.16 -1.17
C GLY A 108 -26.24 -13.66 -1.20
N GLY A 109 -27.22 -13.23 -1.99
CA GLY A 109 -27.67 -11.83 -2.04
C GLY A 109 -26.60 -10.77 -2.37
N THR A 110 -26.94 -9.51 -2.07
CA THR A 110 -26.03 -8.35 -2.17
C THR A 110 -25.88 -7.67 -0.82
N VAL A 111 -24.64 -7.44 -0.39
CA VAL A 111 -24.31 -6.61 0.78
C VAL A 111 -23.93 -5.22 0.28
N LEU A 112 -24.77 -4.22 0.57
CA LEU A 112 -24.49 -2.82 0.29
C LEU A 112 -23.82 -2.17 1.51
N ILE A 113 -22.54 -1.83 1.35
CA ILE A 113 -21.69 -1.24 2.38
C ILE A 113 -21.80 0.28 2.27
N ASP A 114 -22.37 0.90 3.28
CA ASP A 114 -22.65 2.32 3.31
C ASP A 114 -22.19 2.91 4.64
N ASN A 115 -21.12 3.70 4.61
CA ASN A 115 -20.45 4.23 5.80
C ASN A 115 -20.07 3.12 6.82
N SER A 116 -19.77 1.91 6.34
CA SER A 116 -19.66 0.70 7.19
C SER A 116 -18.34 -0.05 6.98
N THR A 117 -18.02 -0.91 7.96
CA THR A 117 -17.05 -2.01 7.77
C THR A 117 -17.83 -3.31 7.79
N VAL A 118 -17.57 -4.17 6.81
CA VAL A 118 -18.04 -5.56 6.80
C VAL A 118 -16.82 -6.47 6.83
N GLN A 119 -16.72 -7.28 7.88
CA GLN A 119 -15.59 -8.18 8.13
C GLN A 119 -16.08 -9.64 8.22
N PRO A 120 -16.14 -10.37 7.10
CA PRO A 120 -16.27 -11.82 7.12
C PRO A 120 -14.94 -12.46 7.55
N SER A 121 -15.02 -13.39 8.49
CA SER A 121 -13.88 -14.22 8.91
C SER A 121 -13.88 -15.59 8.20
N GLY A 122 -15.03 -16.05 7.74
CA GLY A 122 -15.18 -17.20 6.83
C GLY A 122 -15.29 -16.76 5.37
N SER A 123 -16.06 -17.51 4.59
CA SER A 123 -16.20 -17.30 3.16
C SER A 123 -17.16 -16.21 2.76
N PHE A 124 -16.76 -15.36 1.80
CA PHE A 124 -17.60 -14.30 1.27
C PHE A 124 -18.00 -14.63 -0.17
N THR A 125 -19.22 -15.10 -0.37
CA THR A 125 -19.78 -15.44 -1.70
C THR A 125 -20.94 -14.55 -2.13
N SER A 126 -21.31 -13.57 -1.31
CA SER A 126 -22.26 -12.51 -1.67
C SER A 126 -21.68 -11.54 -2.71
N VAL A 127 -22.56 -10.76 -3.36
CA VAL A 127 -22.12 -9.58 -4.12
C VAL A 127 -21.82 -8.45 -3.13
N ALA A 128 -20.62 -7.87 -3.18
CA ALA A 128 -20.31 -6.66 -2.45
C ALA A 128 -20.66 -5.44 -3.30
N SER A 129 -21.47 -4.53 -2.76
CA SER A 129 -21.80 -3.25 -3.39
C SER A 129 -21.35 -2.13 -2.48
N PHE A 130 -20.61 -1.16 -3.01
CA PHE A 130 -20.24 0.03 -2.26
C PHE A 130 -21.24 1.15 -2.50
N TRP A 131 -21.43 2.03 -1.50
CA TRP A 131 -22.31 3.17 -1.68
C TRP A 131 -21.72 4.14 -2.72
N PRO A 132 -22.44 4.46 -3.81
CA PRO A 132 -21.86 5.05 -5.01
C PRO A 132 -21.49 6.54 -4.89
N THR A 133 -21.88 7.22 -3.80
CA THR A 133 -21.54 8.63 -3.57
C THR A 133 -20.54 8.76 -2.43
N PRO A 134 -19.53 9.64 -2.51
CA PRO A 134 -18.59 9.88 -1.43
C PRO A 134 -19.33 10.28 -0.15
N ASN A 135 -19.28 9.42 0.86
CA ASN A 135 -19.93 9.66 2.14
C ASN A 135 -19.05 10.58 3.00
N ASN A 136 -19.11 11.90 2.79
CA ASN A 136 -18.54 12.93 3.69
C ASN A 136 -17.11 12.65 4.22
N GLY A 137 -16.26 11.92 3.49
CA GLY A 137 -14.89 11.55 3.89
C GLY A 137 -14.70 10.21 4.63
N ASN A 138 -15.73 9.37 4.79
CA ASN A 138 -15.60 8.06 5.43
C ASN A 138 -15.45 6.92 4.42
N THR A 139 -14.36 6.15 4.56
CA THR A 139 -14.09 4.97 3.74
C THR A 139 -15.02 3.80 4.10
N ASN A 140 -15.59 3.15 3.09
CA ASN A 140 -16.29 1.88 3.24
C ASN A 140 -15.28 0.74 3.20
N TYR A 141 -15.39 -0.25 4.10
CA TYR A 141 -14.43 -1.35 4.15
C TYR A 141 -15.12 -2.69 3.95
N LEU A 142 -14.55 -3.49 3.06
CA LEU A 142 -14.71 -4.94 3.04
C LEU A 142 -13.40 -5.56 3.55
N ASN A 143 -13.40 -6.08 4.78
CA ASN A 143 -12.21 -6.64 5.40
C ASN A 143 -12.23 -8.17 5.42
N LEU A 144 -11.48 -8.79 4.52
CA LEU A 144 -11.41 -10.24 4.36
C LEU A 144 -10.24 -10.77 5.21
N SER A 145 -10.50 -11.06 6.49
CA SER A 145 -9.46 -11.47 7.44
C SER A 145 -9.22 -13.00 7.53
N GLY A 146 -9.88 -13.79 6.69
CA GLY A 146 -9.91 -15.27 6.76
C GLY A 146 -9.12 -16.01 5.67
N ALA A 147 -8.87 -17.31 5.88
CA ALA A 147 -8.13 -18.16 4.95
C ALA A 147 -8.99 -18.56 3.72
N GLN A 148 -8.50 -18.17 2.54
CA GLN A 148 -8.95 -18.56 1.19
C GLN A 148 -10.35 -18.08 0.75
N ASN A 149 -10.47 -16.92 0.08
CA ASN A 149 -11.56 -16.67 -0.88
C ASN A 149 -11.27 -15.62 -1.97
N THR A 150 -11.80 -15.88 -3.15
CA THR A 150 -12.05 -14.90 -4.22
C THR A 150 -13.38 -14.21 -3.94
N VAL A 151 -13.44 -12.88 -3.96
CA VAL A 151 -14.73 -12.19 -3.95
C VAL A 151 -15.37 -12.33 -5.34
N PRO A 152 -16.58 -12.88 -5.48
CA PRO A 152 -17.14 -13.17 -6.80
C PRO A 152 -17.50 -11.91 -7.57
N SER A 153 -18.08 -10.91 -6.90
CA SER A 153 -18.48 -9.67 -7.54
C SER A 153 -18.41 -8.49 -6.58
N VAL A 154 -17.78 -7.41 -7.04
CA VAL A 154 -17.77 -6.10 -6.42
C VAL A 154 -18.36 -5.10 -7.40
N ILE A 155 -19.30 -4.29 -6.97
CA ILE A 155 -19.91 -3.23 -7.78
C ILE A 155 -19.86 -1.88 -7.05
N ASN A 156 -19.92 -0.80 -7.84
CA ASN A 156 -19.86 0.58 -7.37
C ASN A 156 -18.58 0.94 -6.60
N PHE A 157 -17.46 0.30 -6.93
CA PHE A 157 -16.19 0.58 -6.26
C PHE A 157 -15.63 1.95 -6.66
N SER A 158 -15.06 2.67 -5.71
CA SER A 158 -14.50 4.01 -5.91
C SER A 158 -13.19 4.20 -5.16
N SER A 159 -12.53 5.35 -5.37
CA SER A 159 -11.32 5.74 -4.61
C SER A 159 -11.56 5.98 -3.11
N TYR A 160 -12.83 5.97 -2.68
CA TYR A 160 -13.22 6.09 -1.28
C TYR A 160 -13.48 4.74 -0.60
N ASP A 161 -13.34 3.63 -1.32
CA ASP A 161 -13.63 2.30 -0.81
C ASP A 161 -12.34 1.52 -0.62
N ALA A 162 -12.33 0.60 0.34
CA ALA A 162 -11.19 -0.24 0.64
C ALA A 162 -11.61 -1.71 0.75
N ILE A 163 -10.83 -2.57 0.11
CA ILE A 163 -10.91 -4.03 0.28
C ILE A 163 -9.57 -4.48 0.83
N THR A 164 -9.58 -5.15 1.98
CA THR A 164 -8.37 -5.76 2.55
C THR A 164 -8.48 -7.27 2.41
N PHE A 165 -7.42 -7.93 1.95
CA PHE A 165 -7.38 -9.37 1.71
C PHE A 165 -6.70 -10.16 2.84
N GLY A 166 -6.46 -9.51 3.99
CA GLY A 166 -5.83 -10.12 5.16
C GLY A 166 -4.45 -10.71 4.86
N SER A 167 -3.98 -11.62 5.72
CA SER A 167 -2.71 -12.34 5.54
C SER A 167 -2.83 -13.48 4.51
N ARG A 168 -3.41 -13.23 3.33
CA ARG A 168 -3.50 -14.22 2.24
C ARG A 168 -2.08 -14.53 1.76
N GLN A 169 -1.61 -15.74 2.08
CA GLN A 169 -0.35 -16.25 1.54
C GLN A 169 -0.61 -16.76 0.12
N SER A 170 0.23 -16.37 -0.82
CA SER A 170 0.28 -16.99 -2.14
C SER A 170 0.51 -18.49 -2.01
N SER A 171 0.01 -19.27 -2.96
CA SER A 171 0.14 -20.73 -3.00
C SER A 171 1.61 -21.23 -3.09
N ASP A 172 2.55 -20.34 -3.37
CA ASP A 172 4.00 -20.61 -3.43
C ASP A 172 4.76 -20.18 -2.16
N GLY A 173 4.07 -19.62 -1.16
CA GLY A 173 4.66 -19.19 0.11
C GLY A 173 5.41 -17.86 0.05
N SER A 174 5.29 -17.07 -1.02
CA SER A 174 5.80 -15.70 -1.07
C SER A 174 4.98 -14.75 -0.18
N ALA A 175 5.67 -13.95 0.64
CA ALA A 175 5.04 -12.96 1.50
C ALA A 175 4.77 -11.69 0.69
N GLY A 176 3.49 -11.42 0.42
CA GLY A 176 3.02 -10.21 -0.25
C GLY A 176 1.99 -10.54 -1.33
N ILE A 177 0.80 -9.97 -1.20
CA ILE A 177 -0.08 -9.83 -2.35
C ILE A 177 0.55 -8.73 -3.22
N HIS A 178 0.38 -8.80 -4.52
CA HIS A 178 0.54 -7.64 -5.39
C HIS A 178 -0.71 -7.59 -6.24
N ILE A 179 -1.36 -6.45 -6.38
CA ILE A 179 -2.59 -6.40 -7.19
C ILE A 179 -2.24 -6.23 -8.66
N LYS A 180 -2.81 -7.10 -9.49
CA LYS A 180 -2.89 -6.91 -10.93
C LYS A 180 -4.35 -6.80 -11.35
N TRP A 181 -4.66 -5.73 -12.07
CA TRP A 181 -5.95 -5.50 -12.70
C TRP A 181 -5.97 -6.16 -14.08
N VAL A 182 -6.97 -6.99 -14.34
CA VAL A 182 -7.21 -7.66 -15.61
C VAL A 182 -8.51 -7.12 -16.18
N PRO A 183 -8.50 -6.29 -17.24
CA PRO A 183 -9.71 -5.71 -17.81
C PRO A 183 -10.69 -6.78 -18.29
N LEU A 184 -11.97 -6.64 -17.93
CA LEU A 184 -13.08 -7.47 -18.45
C LEU A 184 -14.00 -6.67 -19.40
N GLY A 185 -13.89 -5.33 -19.41
CA GLY A 185 -14.68 -4.41 -20.25
C GLY A 185 -15.55 -3.45 -19.42
N SER A 186 -16.03 -2.35 -20.02
CA SER A 186 -17.02 -1.42 -19.41
C SER A 186 -16.76 -1.02 -17.95
N ASN A 187 -15.53 -0.60 -17.62
CA ASN A 187 -15.11 -0.22 -16.25
C ASN A 187 -15.10 -1.37 -15.22
N THR A 188 -15.13 -2.61 -15.71
CA THR A 188 -15.05 -3.84 -14.92
C THR A 188 -13.69 -4.52 -15.10
N TYR A 189 -13.13 -4.99 -13.99
CA TYR A 189 -11.80 -5.61 -13.92
C TYR A 189 -11.86 -6.84 -13.03
N LYS A 190 -11.12 -7.88 -13.38
CA LYS A 190 -10.74 -8.95 -12.48
C LYS A 190 -9.50 -8.52 -11.71
N VAL A 191 -9.44 -8.79 -10.42
CA VAL A 191 -8.32 -8.47 -9.55
C VAL A 191 -7.62 -9.78 -9.19
N VAL A 192 -6.37 -9.94 -9.59
CA VAL A 192 -5.57 -11.14 -9.31
C VAL A 192 -4.32 -10.76 -8.55
N ASN A 193 -3.74 -11.74 -7.86
CA ASN A 193 -2.39 -11.60 -7.36
C ASN A 193 -1.41 -11.52 -8.55
N ALA A 194 -0.56 -10.51 -8.59
CA ALA A 194 0.39 -10.31 -9.67
C ALA A 194 1.47 -11.40 -9.69
N ALA A 195 1.80 -11.97 -8.53
CA ALA A 195 2.73 -13.09 -8.39
C ALA A 195 2.14 -14.41 -8.91
N ASN A 196 0.81 -14.58 -8.81
CA ASN A 196 0.10 -15.75 -9.30
C ASN A 196 -1.28 -15.36 -9.84
N ALA A 197 -1.44 -15.35 -11.17
CA ALA A 197 -2.70 -14.99 -11.82
C ALA A 197 -3.85 -15.98 -11.53
N ASP A 198 -3.55 -17.21 -11.09
CA ASP A 198 -4.54 -18.19 -10.63
C ASP A 198 -5.08 -17.86 -9.23
N ASP A 199 -4.37 -17.04 -8.46
CA ASP A 199 -4.81 -16.51 -7.17
C ASP A 199 -5.70 -15.27 -7.39
N VAL A 200 -6.95 -15.53 -7.77
CA VAL A 200 -7.96 -14.49 -8.03
C VAL A 200 -8.42 -13.88 -6.70
N LEU A 201 -8.24 -12.57 -6.54
CA LEU A 201 -8.65 -11.81 -5.36
C LEU A 201 -10.11 -11.38 -5.47
N VAL A 202 -10.50 -10.85 -6.64
CA VAL A 202 -11.86 -10.46 -6.99
C VAL A 202 -12.13 -10.89 -8.43
N ASP A 203 -13.17 -11.68 -8.67
CA ASP A 203 -13.44 -12.23 -10.01
C ASP A 203 -13.99 -11.16 -10.97
N SER A 204 -14.82 -10.24 -10.46
CA SER A 204 -15.36 -9.10 -11.19
C SER A 204 -15.54 -7.90 -10.27
N LEU A 205 -14.83 -6.79 -10.54
CA LEU A 205 -14.93 -5.52 -9.83
C LEU A 205 -15.30 -4.42 -10.80
N THR A 206 -16.44 -3.78 -10.59
CA THR A 206 -16.92 -2.65 -11.41
C THR A 206 -16.79 -1.34 -10.66
N PHE A 207 -16.10 -0.40 -11.27
CA PHE A 207 -15.95 0.96 -10.74
C PHE A 207 -17.17 1.83 -11.04
N VAL A 208 -17.45 2.82 -10.19
CA VAL A 208 -18.38 3.92 -10.52
C VAL A 208 -17.83 4.76 -11.68
N ASP A 209 -18.71 5.50 -12.35
CA ASP A 209 -18.34 6.35 -13.47
C ASP A 209 -17.27 7.38 -13.06
N GLY A 210 -16.21 7.47 -13.88
CA GLY A 210 -15.09 8.38 -13.65
C GLY A 210 -14.03 7.86 -12.68
N GLU A 211 -14.19 6.68 -12.09
CA GLU A 211 -13.15 5.99 -11.33
C GLU A 211 -12.40 4.97 -12.20
N SER A 212 -11.18 4.63 -11.79
CA SER A 212 -10.31 3.70 -12.53
C SER A 212 -9.24 3.11 -11.61
N PRO A 213 -8.63 1.96 -11.97
CA PRO A 213 -7.52 1.38 -11.21
C PRO A 213 -6.39 2.36 -10.84
N ASP A 214 -6.05 3.29 -11.74
CA ASP A 214 -4.96 4.27 -11.52
C ASP A 214 -5.20 5.24 -10.36
N LYS A 215 -6.44 5.35 -9.88
CA LYS A 215 -6.83 6.19 -8.75
C LYS A 215 -6.81 5.43 -7.42
N ILE A 216 -6.54 4.13 -7.45
CA ILE A 216 -6.56 3.26 -6.29
C ILE A 216 -5.11 3.02 -5.84
N GLY A 217 -4.81 3.43 -4.62
CA GLY A 217 -3.56 3.09 -3.97
C GLY A 217 -3.53 1.60 -3.60
N TYR A 218 -2.46 0.90 -4.00
CA TYR A 218 -2.16 -0.42 -3.47
C TYR A 218 -1.18 -0.28 -2.29
N ASP A 219 -1.70 -0.45 -1.08
CA ASP A 219 -0.85 -0.58 0.11
C ASP A 219 -0.42 -2.05 0.22
N GLY A 220 0.66 -2.39 -0.48
CA GLY A 220 1.24 -3.73 -0.46
C GLY A 220 1.97 -4.01 0.83
N ASP A 221 1.22 -4.22 1.92
CA ASP A 221 1.67 -4.68 3.24
C ASP A 221 2.98 -4.07 3.77
N THR A 222 3.28 -2.88 3.30
CA THR A 222 4.22 -1.93 3.86
C THR A 222 3.48 -0.62 3.81
N ALA A 223 2.55 -0.46 4.75
CA ALA A 223 2.34 0.85 5.33
C ALA A 223 3.76 1.42 5.48
N THR A 224 4.08 2.51 4.79
CA THR A 224 5.27 3.27 5.12
C THR A 224 5.03 3.73 6.56
N ILE A 225 5.53 2.93 7.49
CA ILE A 225 5.39 3.14 8.91
C ILE A 225 6.39 4.26 9.18
N ASP A 226 5.91 5.45 9.53
CA ASP A 226 6.75 6.62 9.79
C ASP A 226 6.92 6.81 11.30
N CYS A 227 7.53 5.88 12.04
CA CYS A 227 7.39 5.80 13.48
C CYS A 227 8.72 5.81 14.27
N PHE A 228 8.59 6.11 15.56
CA PHE A 228 9.66 6.01 16.54
C PHE A 228 9.76 4.60 17.09
N LEU A 229 10.94 4.16 17.48
CA LEU A 229 11.09 2.94 18.29
C LEU A 229 11.06 3.28 19.79
N ALA A 230 10.77 2.27 20.61
CA ALA A 230 10.79 2.36 22.08
C ALA A 230 12.09 3.00 22.61
N GLY A 231 11.96 3.79 23.67
CA GLY A 231 13.06 4.53 24.30
C GLY A 231 13.33 5.91 23.67
N THR A 232 12.63 6.27 22.59
CA THR A 232 12.71 7.63 22.02
C THR A 232 12.11 8.64 22.98
N LEU A 233 12.86 9.68 23.34
CA LEU A 233 12.47 10.73 24.29
C LEU A 233 11.85 11.92 23.57
N ILE A 234 10.54 12.13 23.74
CA ILE A 234 9.83 13.31 23.24
C ILE A 234 9.91 14.44 24.25
N GLU A 235 10.14 15.66 23.77
CA GLU A 235 10.19 16.85 24.62
C GLU A 235 8.78 17.24 25.11
N THR A 236 8.60 17.25 26.43
CA THR A 236 7.36 17.69 27.08
C THR A 236 7.62 18.85 28.05
N PRO A 237 6.59 19.62 28.44
CA PRO A 237 6.73 20.68 29.45
C PRO A 237 7.22 20.19 30.82
N GLN A 238 7.10 18.90 31.12
CA GLN A 238 7.54 18.28 32.38
C GLN A 238 8.94 17.65 32.26
N GLY A 239 9.57 17.75 31.09
CA GLY A 239 10.85 17.11 30.76
C GLY A 239 10.71 16.05 29.66
N PRO A 240 11.80 15.47 29.16
CA PRO A 240 11.74 14.42 28.15
C PRO A 240 11.01 13.18 28.67
N ARG A 241 10.12 12.60 27.86
CA ARG A 241 9.37 11.37 28.19
C ARG A 241 9.49 10.35 27.07
N ALA A 242 9.61 9.07 27.41
CA ALA A 242 9.70 8.00 26.42
C ALA A 242 8.40 7.91 25.60
N ILE A 243 8.52 7.67 24.30
CA ILE A 243 7.40 7.66 23.34
C ILE A 243 6.35 6.62 23.73
N GLU A 244 6.78 5.45 24.19
CA GLU A 244 5.93 4.36 24.66
C GLU A 244 5.11 4.72 25.89
N ASP A 245 5.56 5.70 26.67
CA ASP A 245 4.85 6.17 27.84
C ASP A 245 3.84 7.25 27.51
N ILE A 246 3.91 7.93 26.36
CA ILE A 246 3.04 9.07 26.03
C ILE A 246 1.61 8.58 25.73
N GLN A 247 0.64 9.27 26.31
CA GLN A 247 -0.78 8.95 26.23
C GLN A 247 -1.57 10.12 25.65
N ILE A 248 -2.79 9.82 25.20
CA ILE A 248 -3.75 10.84 24.77
C ILE A 248 -3.99 11.85 25.91
N GLY A 249 -3.98 13.14 25.57
CA GLY A 249 -4.15 14.25 26.49
C GLY A 249 -2.84 14.77 27.10
N ASP A 250 -1.72 14.06 26.94
CA ASP A 250 -0.42 14.55 27.38
C ASP A 250 -0.04 15.85 26.64
N ALA A 251 0.69 16.72 27.35
CA ALA A 251 1.21 17.95 26.78
C ALA A 251 2.57 17.69 26.15
N VAL A 252 2.76 18.10 24.90
CA VAL A 252 4.04 18.03 24.19
C VAL A 252 4.42 19.41 23.67
N PHE A 253 5.72 19.67 23.52
CA PHE A 253 6.15 20.87 22.81
C PHE A 253 6.03 20.65 21.30
N VAL A 254 5.48 21.65 20.63
CA VAL A 254 5.40 21.72 19.17
C VAL A 254 6.11 22.98 18.68
N TYR A 255 6.68 22.89 17.49
CA TYR A 255 7.49 23.92 16.88
C TYR A 255 6.79 24.45 15.63
N SER A 256 6.58 25.76 15.55
CA SER A 256 6.00 26.44 14.38
C SER A 256 6.55 27.86 14.31
N ASP A 257 6.93 28.32 13.12
CA ASP A 257 7.44 29.68 12.88
C ASP A 257 8.58 30.12 13.81
N GLY A 258 9.46 29.17 14.19
CA GLY A 258 10.57 29.42 15.12
C GLY A 258 10.15 29.61 16.58
N ALA A 259 8.87 29.43 16.91
CA ALA A 259 8.34 29.49 18.27
C ALA A 259 8.04 28.09 18.82
N ARG A 260 8.33 27.92 20.11
CA ARG A 260 7.96 26.73 20.88
C ARG A 260 6.59 26.96 21.54
N LYS A 261 5.63 26.10 21.26
CA LYS A 261 4.26 26.12 21.81
C LYS A 261 3.94 24.80 22.48
N VAL A 262 2.89 24.75 23.30
CA VAL A 262 2.39 23.51 23.88
C VAL A 262 1.17 23.05 23.10
N SER A 263 1.16 21.78 22.70
CA SER A 263 -0.01 21.11 22.11
C SER A 263 -0.39 19.89 22.96
N ARG A 264 -1.58 19.35 22.69
CA ARG A 264 -2.08 18.14 23.33
C ARG A 264 -2.02 16.98 22.34
N VAL A 265 -1.55 15.84 22.83
CA VAL A 265 -1.61 14.58 22.09
C VAL A 265 -3.07 14.20 21.92
N THR A 266 -3.53 14.10 20.68
CA THR A 266 -4.89 13.70 20.32
C THR A 266 -4.98 12.19 20.07
N TRP A 267 -3.85 11.56 19.74
CA TRP A 267 -3.75 10.14 19.52
C TRP A 267 -2.33 9.65 19.79
N ALA A 268 -2.23 8.41 20.29
CA ALA A 268 -0.97 7.71 20.49
C ALA A 268 -1.18 6.25 20.12
N GLY A 269 -0.37 5.71 19.21
CA GLY A 269 -0.50 4.33 18.75
C GLY A 269 0.84 3.62 18.66
N HIS A 270 0.81 2.30 18.67
CA HIS A 270 1.97 1.45 18.49
C HIS A 270 1.64 0.17 17.72
N ALA A 271 2.63 -0.46 17.10
CA ALA A 271 2.47 -1.79 16.53
C ALA A 271 3.82 -2.52 16.39
N PRO A 272 3.80 -3.85 16.29
CA PRO A 272 4.98 -4.65 16.00
C PRO A 272 5.40 -4.51 14.53
N ALA A 273 6.71 -4.53 14.28
CA ALA A 273 7.31 -4.71 12.96
C ALA A 273 8.39 -5.80 13.00
N LYS A 274 8.57 -6.47 11.86
CA LYS A 274 9.62 -7.47 11.65
C LYS A 274 10.29 -7.24 10.30
N ALA A 275 11.62 -7.20 10.31
CA ALA A 275 12.39 -7.00 9.10
C ALA A 275 12.42 -8.27 8.23
N ASN A 276 12.27 -8.12 6.91
CA ASN A 276 12.45 -9.19 5.94
C ASN A 276 13.89 -9.22 5.42
N THR A 277 14.71 -10.09 5.99
CA THR A 277 16.14 -10.18 5.67
C THR A 277 16.45 -10.69 4.25
N ALA A 278 15.44 -11.09 3.47
CA ALA A 278 15.59 -11.49 2.07
C ALA A 278 15.60 -10.29 1.11
N LEU A 279 15.15 -9.11 1.56
CA LEU A 279 15.07 -7.89 0.76
C LEU A 279 16.31 -7.01 0.94
N THR A 280 16.43 -6.00 0.09
CA THR A 280 17.46 -4.96 0.23
C THR A 280 17.24 -4.18 1.54
N GLN A 281 18.30 -3.59 2.12
CA GLN A 281 18.20 -2.94 3.44
C GLN A 281 17.10 -1.87 3.49
N ASP A 282 16.89 -1.14 2.39
CA ASP A 282 15.90 -0.08 2.26
C ASP A 282 14.45 -0.58 2.08
N GLU A 283 14.27 -1.86 1.73
CA GLU A 283 12.97 -2.52 1.55
C GLU A 283 12.69 -3.54 2.67
N ALA A 284 13.71 -3.95 3.42
CA ALA A 284 13.63 -4.99 4.43
C ALA A 284 12.91 -4.56 5.72
N GLY A 285 12.59 -3.27 5.90
CA GLY A 285 11.92 -2.80 7.12
C GLY A 285 12.82 -2.69 8.36
N TYR A 286 14.14 -2.64 8.16
CA TYR A 286 15.08 -2.33 9.25
C TYR A 286 14.88 -0.90 9.76
N PRO A 287 15.00 -0.64 11.08
CA PRO A 287 15.01 0.72 11.59
C PRO A 287 16.30 1.42 11.18
N ILE A 288 16.23 2.75 11.05
CA ILE A 288 17.39 3.62 10.93
C ILE A 288 17.83 4.03 12.33
N ARG A 289 19.12 3.81 12.62
CA ARG A 289 19.81 4.37 13.77
C ARG A 289 20.51 5.64 13.37
N ILE A 290 20.21 6.71 14.10
CA ILE A 290 20.93 7.99 14.07
C ILE A 290 21.69 8.08 15.38
N VAL A 291 23.01 7.94 15.32
CA VAL A 291 23.84 7.92 16.54
C VAL A 291 23.85 9.29 17.22
N ALA A 292 24.09 9.32 18.53
CA ALA A 292 24.25 10.58 19.25
C ALA A 292 25.29 11.51 18.57
N ASN A 293 24.99 12.81 18.49
CA ASN A 293 25.79 13.85 17.82
C ASN A 293 25.83 13.79 16.27
N ALA A 294 25.07 12.89 15.63
CA ALA A 294 25.09 12.70 14.17
C ALA A 294 24.66 13.94 13.36
N LEU A 295 23.71 14.74 13.86
CA LEU A 295 23.12 15.86 13.13
C LEU A 295 23.73 17.20 13.54
N ALA A 296 23.93 17.41 14.84
CA ALA A 296 24.62 18.56 15.41
C ALA A 296 25.27 18.17 16.75
N GLU A 297 25.96 19.11 17.41
CA GLU A 297 26.53 18.82 18.73
C GLU A 297 25.39 18.55 19.71
N HIS A 298 25.44 17.43 20.41
CA HIS A 298 24.35 16.92 21.27
C HIS A 298 23.01 16.67 20.54
N VAL A 299 23.02 16.51 19.20
CA VAL A 299 21.83 16.20 18.40
C VAL A 299 22.10 15.04 17.44
N PRO A 300 21.42 13.90 17.58
CA PRO A 300 20.59 13.52 18.72
C PRO A 300 21.37 13.53 20.05
N SER A 301 20.68 13.75 21.17
CA SER A 301 21.26 13.74 22.51
C SER A 301 21.62 12.32 22.98
N THR A 302 20.94 11.33 22.43
CA THR A 302 21.21 9.89 22.53
C THR A 302 20.77 9.25 21.22
N ASP A 303 21.27 8.07 20.88
CA ASP A 303 20.88 7.34 19.68
C ASP A 303 19.36 7.37 19.47
N LEU A 304 18.94 7.80 18.30
CA LEU A 304 17.54 7.86 17.87
C LEU A 304 17.29 6.71 16.89
N LEU A 305 16.27 5.92 17.16
CA LEU A 305 15.82 4.82 16.31
C LEU A 305 14.45 5.16 15.75
N ILE A 306 14.37 5.22 14.43
CA ILE A 306 13.16 5.55 13.68
C ILE A 306 13.05 4.63 12.47
N THR A 307 11.87 4.53 11.89
CA THR A 307 11.68 3.79 10.64
C THR A 307 12.19 4.59 9.43
N PRO A 308 12.37 3.93 8.25
CA PRO A 308 13.07 4.55 7.12
C PRO A 308 12.39 5.78 6.51
N GLU A 309 11.07 5.85 6.58
CA GLU A 309 10.25 6.87 5.93
C GLU A 309 9.92 8.05 6.88
N HIS A 310 10.16 7.89 8.19
CA HIS A 310 9.99 8.96 9.19
C HIS A 310 10.83 10.19 8.85
N CYS A 311 10.18 11.36 8.86
CA CYS A 311 10.79 12.60 8.42
C CYS A 311 11.43 13.41 9.54
N LEU A 312 12.64 13.88 9.24
CA LEU A 312 13.37 14.84 10.05
C LEU A 312 13.18 16.25 9.47
N PHE A 313 13.11 17.25 10.34
CA PHE A 313 12.86 18.63 9.92
C PHE A 313 14.16 19.43 9.74
N PHE A 314 14.43 19.85 8.51
CA PHE A 314 15.60 20.65 8.14
C PHE A 314 15.18 21.88 7.33
N HIS A 315 15.61 23.07 7.76
CA HIS A 315 15.45 24.32 7.02
C HIS A 315 14.03 24.55 6.45
N GLY A 316 12.98 24.24 7.23
CA GLY A 316 11.60 24.44 6.80
C GLY A 316 11.01 23.29 5.99
N LYS A 317 11.66 22.13 5.92
CA LYS A 317 11.21 20.98 5.12
C LYS A 317 11.36 19.67 5.88
N PHE A 318 10.47 18.72 5.59
CA PHE A 318 10.56 17.35 6.07
C PHE A 318 11.38 16.51 5.08
N VAL A 319 12.38 15.78 5.58
CA VAL A 319 13.25 14.90 4.79
C VAL A 319 13.21 13.49 5.39
N PRO A 320 12.83 12.47 4.61
CA PRO A 320 12.82 11.10 5.09
C PRO A 320 14.21 10.60 5.52
N ALA A 321 14.26 9.88 6.64
CA ALA A 321 15.51 9.43 7.23
C ALA A 321 16.35 8.54 6.29
N ARG A 322 15.73 7.68 5.46
CA ARG A 322 16.45 6.82 4.49
C ARG A 322 17.34 7.62 3.54
N MET A 323 16.91 8.82 3.18
CA MET A 323 17.63 9.65 2.21
C MET A 323 18.90 10.27 2.80
N LEU A 324 19.10 10.13 4.11
CA LEU A 324 20.23 10.65 4.87
C LEU A 324 21.19 9.55 5.34
N VAL A 325 20.92 8.29 5.00
CA VAL A 325 21.71 7.12 5.43
C VAL A 325 23.12 7.17 4.84
N ASN A 326 24.12 7.53 5.65
CA ASN A 326 25.52 7.60 5.25
C ASN A 326 26.31 6.32 5.56
N GLY A 327 25.66 5.31 6.14
CA GLY A 327 26.26 4.01 6.45
C GLY A 327 27.22 4.03 7.65
N SER A 328 27.22 5.11 8.44
CA SER A 328 28.15 5.28 9.55
C SER A 328 27.52 5.91 10.79
N SER A 329 27.14 7.19 10.73
CA SER A 329 26.42 7.88 11.82
C SER A 329 24.90 7.81 11.64
N ILE A 330 24.45 7.54 10.42
CA ILE A 330 23.05 7.29 10.06
C ILE A 330 23.03 6.01 9.22
N PHE A 331 22.45 4.93 9.73
CA PHE A 331 22.48 3.63 9.05
C PHE A 331 21.29 2.75 9.41
N TYR A 332 20.96 1.82 8.49
CA TYR A 332 20.02 0.74 8.77
C TYR A 332 20.60 -0.21 9.81
N ASP A 333 19.98 -0.33 10.97
CA ASP A 333 20.45 -1.19 12.04
C ASP A 333 19.98 -2.63 11.82
N THR A 334 20.78 -3.39 11.06
CA THR A 334 20.48 -4.79 10.73
C THR A 334 20.57 -5.74 11.94
N SER A 335 21.00 -5.27 13.11
CA SER A 335 20.96 -6.07 14.34
C SER A 335 19.55 -6.14 14.93
N ILE A 336 18.65 -5.23 14.54
CA ILE A 336 17.26 -5.16 14.99
C ILE A 336 16.35 -5.71 13.90
N VAL A 337 15.95 -6.97 14.04
CA VAL A 337 15.05 -7.67 13.09
C VAL A 337 13.59 -7.69 13.52
N SER A 338 13.29 -7.25 14.75
CA SER A 338 11.94 -7.19 15.32
C SER A 338 11.90 -6.06 16.33
N TYR A 339 10.87 -5.22 16.29
CA TYR A 339 10.72 -4.07 17.18
C TYR A 339 9.25 -3.65 17.31
N GLU A 340 8.94 -2.93 18.39
CA GLU A 340 7.70 -2.16 18.50
C GLU A 340 7.99 -0.74 18.03
N TYR A 341 7.08 -0.18 17.24
CA TYR A 341 7.11 1.21 16.81
C TYR A 341 5.92 1.97 17.36
N TYR A 342 6.09 3.28 17.55
CA TYR A 342 5.15 4.17 18.22
C TYR A 342 5.02 5.48 17.45
N HIS A 343 3.85 6.09 17.52
CA HIS A 343 3.65 7.45 17.04
C HIS A 343 2.59 8.19 17.84
N ILE A 344 2.72 9.51 17.88
CA ILE A 344 1.73 10.43 18.46
C ILE A 344 1.24 11.43 17.41
N GLU A 345 -0.05 11.79 17.48
CA GLU A 345 -0.67 12.89 16.71
C GLU A 345 -1.07 14.03 17.65
N THR A 346 -1.06 15.25 17.12
CA THR A 346 -1.70 16.43 17.72
C THR A 346 -2.85 16.92 16.83
N ALA A 347 -3.67 17.86 17.28
CA ALA A 347 -4.84 18.33 16.50
C ALA A 347 -4.49 18.66 15.03
N GLU A 348 -3.40 19.39 14.81
CA GLU A 348 -2.78 19.61 13.51
C GLU A 348 -1.53 18.75 13.35
N HIS A 349 -1.09 18.51 12.12
CA HIS A 349 0.26 18.00 11.89
C HIS A 349 1.26 19.04 12.40
N THR A 350 2.23 18.64 13.22
CA THR A 350 3.18 19.56 13.83
C THR A 350 4.60 19.03 13.80
N ILE A 351 5.55 19.94 14.00
CA ILE A 351 6.94 19.58 14.25
C ILE A 351 7.09 19.36 15.76
N ILE A 352 7.57 18.18 16.14
CA ILE A 352 7.88 17.80 17.53
C ILE A 352 9.39 17.61 17.69
N MET A 353 9.86 17.41 18.93
CA MET A 353 11.26 17.14 19.20
C MET A 353 11.45 15.77 19.86
N ALA A 354 12.27 14.91 19.23
CA ALA A 354 12.61 13.57 19.67
C ALA A 354 14.13 13.44 19.82
N ASN A 355 14.63 13.11 21.02
CA ASN A 355 16.05 13.05 21.36
C ASN A 355 16.83 14.32 20.94
N GLY A 356 16.20 15.49 21.02
CA GLY A 356 16.80 16.77 20.58
C GLY A 356 16.73 17.04 19.07
N VAL A 357 16.15 16.13 18.28
CA VAL A 357 15.96 16.27 16.83
C VAL A 357 14.55 16.78 16.54
N LEU A 358 14.41 17.78 15.66
CA LEU A 358 13.09 18.18 15.17
C LEU A 358 12.59 17.16 14.13
N THR A 359 11.40 16.63 14.35
CA THR A 359 10.78 15.58 13.52
C THR A 359 9.29 15.87 13.34
N GLU A 360 8.61 15.05 12.56
CA GLU A 360 7.16 15.14 12.38
C GLU A 360 6.37 14.50 13.53
N SER A 361 5.16 15.01 13.78
CA SER A 361 4.09 14.26 14.45
C SER A 361 3.38 13.35 13.45
N TYR A 362 2.44 12.53 13.89
CA TYR A 362 1.74 11.63 12.98
C TYR A 362 0.83 12.43 12.04
N LEU A 363 0.89 12.13 10.74
CA LEU A 363 -0.05 12.59 9.73
C LEU A 363 -0.92 11.40 9.30
N ASP A 364 -2.21 11.44 9.64
CA ASP A 364 -3.13 10.36 9.28
C ASP A 364 -3.49 10.42 7.79
N THR A 365 -2.60 9.90 6.94
CA THR A 365 -2.83 9.72 5.50
C THR A 365 -3.60 8.43 5.19
N GLY A 366 -4.20 7.79 6.20
CA GLY A 366 -5.06 6.61 6.06
C GLY A 366 -4.46 5.31 6.58
N ASN A 367 -3.23 5.32 7.10
CA ASN A 367 -2.55 4.15 7.66
C ASN A 367 -2.81 3.94 9.17
N ARG A 368 -3.65 4.75 9.83
CA ARG A 368 -3.90 4.67 11.28
C ARG A 368 -4.42 3.32 11.75
N ALA A 369 -5.11 2.59 10.88
CA ALA A 369 -5.66 1.28 11.16
C ALA A 369 -4.60 0.19 11.43
N SER A 370 -3.33 0.41 11.06
CA SER A 370 -2.24 -0.53 11.34
C SER A 370 -1.70 -0.45 12.77
N PHE A 371 -2.20 0.45 13.61
CA PHE A 371 -1.72 0.71 14.97
C PHE A 371 -2.71 0.25 16.06
N GLN A 372 -2.17 -0.26 17.16
CA GLN A 372 -2.86 -0.48 18.44
C GLN A 372 -2.83 0.80 19.28
N GLN A 373 -3.88 1.07 20.07
CA GLN A 373 -3.98 2.24 20.95
C GLN A 373 -4.15 1.81 22.41
N ASN A 374 -3.38 2.41 23.33
CA ASN A 374 -3.54 2.22 24.77
C ASN A 374 -4.44 3.31 25.39
N GLY A 375 -5.36 2.92 26.28
CA GLY A 375 -6.14 3.84 27.13
C GLY A 375 -7.67 3.74 27.00
N SER A 376 -8.39 4.31 27.98
CA SER A 376 -9.85 4.27 28.13
C SER A 376 -10.60 5.38 27.37
N VAL A 377 -9.90 6.17 26.55
CA VAL A 377 -10.45 7.30 25.81
C VAL A 377 -10.59 6.91 24.34
N VAL A 378 -11.83 6.74 23.89
CA VAL A 378 -12.19 6.58 22.48
C VAL A 378 -12.38 7.99 21.90
N MET A 379 -11.53 8.40 20.96
CA MET A 379 -11.81 9.59 20.14
C MET A 379 -13.01 9.29 19.25
N LEU A 380 -14.10 10.03 19.47
CA LEU A 380 -15.30 9.98 18.65
C LEU A 380 -15.14 10.96 17.49
N GLY A 381 -14.79 10.44 16.32
CA GLY A 381 -14.61 11.18 15.07
C GLY A 381 -13.32 10.77 14.35
N ARG A 382 -13.44 10.20 13.15
CA ARG A 382 -12.29 10.11 12.21
C ARG A 382 -12.05 11.51 11.66
N ALA A 383 -10.85 12.05 11.90
CA ALA A 383 -10.38 13.16 11.08
C ALA A 383 -10.34 12.68 9.62
N PRO A 384 -10.70 13.51 8.63
CA PRO A 384 -10.55 13.16 7.22
C PRO A 384 -9.09 12.78 6.94
N THR A 385 -8.88 11.84 6.00
CA THR A 385 -7.54 11.45 5.54
C THR A 385 -6.78 12.70 5.11
N LYS A 386 -5.70 12.98 5.83
CA LYS A 386 -4.86 14.14 5.60
C LYS A 386 -3.92 13.88 4.43
N SER A 387 -3.44 14.94 3.80
CA SER A 387 -2.49 14.91 2.69
C SER A 387 -1.28 15.75 3.00
N TRP A 388 -0.13 15.38 2.46
CA TRP A 388 1.09 16.15 2.63
C TRP A 388 0.99 17.56 2.02
N GLU A 389 0.19 17.70 0.97
CA GLU A 389 0.01 18.95 0.24
C GLU A 389 -0.79 20.00 1.03
N HIS A 390 -1.76 19.57 1.84
CA HIS A 390 -2.72 20.47 2.48
C HIS A 390 -2.58 20.54 4.00
N ASP A 391 -2.17 19.45 4.64
CA ASP A 391 -2.29 19.29 6.09
C ASP A 391 -0.93 19.23 6.80
N ALA A 392 0.18 19.12 6.06
CA ALA A 392 1.49 18.98 6.68
C ALA A 392 2.03 20.30 7.26
N ALA A 393 2.64 20.23 8.45
CA ALA A 393 3.29 21.37 9.10
C ALA A 393 4.40 22.04 8.26
N ALA A 394 4.98 21.28 7.33
CA ALA A 394 5.99 21.71 6.39
C ALA A 394 5.97 20.79 5.15
N PRO A 395 6.47 21.26 3.99
CA PRO A 395 6.50 20.44 2.79
C PRO A 395 7.47 19.26 2.93
N LEU A 396 7.06 18.10 2.42
CA LEU A 396 7.94 16.96 2.16
C LEU A 396 8.96 17.34 1.08
N CYS A 397 10.23 17.00 1.28
CA CYS A 397 11.30 17.33 0.35
C CYS A 397 12.17 16.12 0.03
N ILE A 398 11.93 15.58 -1.15
CA ILE A 398 12.70 14.49 -1.78
C ILE A 398 13.58 14.98 -2.94
N ASP A 399 13.64 16.29 -3.16
CA ASP A 399 14.44 16.90 -4.22
C ASP A 399 15.94 16.76 -3.91
N ARG A 400 16.67 16.10 -4.83
CA ARG A 400 18.12 15.90 -4.75
C ARG A 400 18.88 17.19 -4.48
N THR A 401 18.50 18.30 -5.10
CA THR A 401 19.20 19.60 -4.95
C THR A 401 19.16 20.13 -3.52
N PHE A 402 18.20 19.68 -2.71
CA PHE A 402 18.10 19.99 -1.30
C PHE A 402 18.72 18.90 -0.40
N VAL A 403 18.45 17.62 -0.72
CA VAL A 403 18.82 16.50 0.16
C VAL A 403 20.31 16.12 0.02
N GLU A 404 20.89 16.20 -1.18
CA GLU A 404 22.29 15.83 -1.41
C GLU A 404 23.29 16.73 -0.64
N PRO A 405 23.16 18.07 -0.62
CA PRO A 405 24.01 18.90 0.22
C PRO A 405 23.89 18.58 1.73
N LEU A 406 22.68 18.28 2.20
CA LEU A 406 22.43 17.89 3.59
C LEU A 406 23.11 16.57 3.91
N PHE A 407 22.95 15.56 3.06
CA PHE A 407 23.63 14.27 3.17
C PHE A 407 25.15 14.43 3.25
N HIS A 408 25.76 15.25 2.39
CA HIS A 408 27.20 15.49 2.41
C HIS A 408 27.66 16.21 3.68
N ALA A 409 26.89 17.18 4.18
CA ALA A 409 27.19 17.86 5.43
C ALA A 409 27.18 16.89 6.63
N LEU A 410 26.17 16.01 6.69
CA LEU A 410 26.06 14.98 7.73
C LEU A 410 27.16 13.92 7.60
N SER A 411 27.50 13.51 6.37
CA SER A 411 28.59 12.57 6.11
C SER A 411 29.96 13.14 6.49
N TYR A 412 30.21 14.42 6.24
CA TYR A 412 31.43 15.09 6.67
C TYR A 412 31.52 15.18 8.19
N ARG A 413 30.39 15.44 8.85
CA ARG A 413 30.30 15.52 10.31
C ARG A 413 30.65 14.21 11.00
N THR A 414 30.38 13.06 10.37
CA THR A 414 30.75 11.71 10.88
C THR A 414 32.20 11.62 11.35
N ASN A 415 33.13 12.33 10.69
CA ASN A 415 34.55 12.35 11.08
C ASN A 415 34.81 12.89 12.50
N ASN A 416 33.86 13.62 13.07
CA ASN A 416 33.95 14.19 14.43
C ASN A 416 33.23 13.33 15.47
N ILE A 417 32.71 12.16 15.10
CA ILE A 417 31.96 11.26 15.99
C ILE A 417 32.81 10.02 16.26
N ALA A 418 33.14 9.79 17.53
CA ALA A 418 33.97 8.66 17.92
C ALA A 418 33.31 7.32 17.55
N GLY A 419 34.05 6.44 16.88
CA GLY A 419 33.56 5.12 16.45
C GLY A 419 32.80 5.13 15.12
N CYS A 420 32.52 6.29 14.54
CA CYS A 420 31.92 6.41 13.22
C CYS A 420 32.99 6.75 12.19
N HIS A 421 33.23 5.82 11.25
CA HIS A 421 34.04 6.08 10.08
C HIS A 421 33.20 5.80 8.83
N VAL A 422 33.22 6.73 7.88
CA VAL A 422 32.60 6.51 6.58
C VAL A 422 33.46 5.50 5.84
N SER A 423 32.98 4.27 5.68
CA SER A 423 33.57 3.33 4.75
C SER A 423 33.15 3.76 3.34
N ALA A 424 34.09 4.24 2.54
CA ALA A 424 33.85 4.50 1.13
C ALA A 424 33.60 3.15 0.45
N ARG A 425 32.34 2.76 0.30
CA ARG A 425 31.96 1.62 -0.52
C ARG A 425 32.19 2.03 -1.98
N ASN A 426 33.38 1.71 -2.50
CA ASN A 426 33.65 1.84 -3.93
C ASN A 426 32.86 0.75 -4.65
N VAL A 427 31.65 1.10 -5.09
CA VAL A 427 30.88 0.25 -6.00
C VAL A 427 31.51 0.44 -7.39
N GLU A 428 32.13 -0.61 -7.92
CA GLU A 428 32.60 -0.58 -9.30
C GLU A 428 31.38 -0.42 -10.22
N THR A 429 31.40 0.60 -11.08
CA THR A 429 30.33 0.87 -12.02
C THR A 429 30.81 0.76 -13.46
N THR A 430 29.90 0.41 -14.36
CA THR A 430 30.14 0.40 -15.80
C THR A 430 29.08 1.21 -16.52
N THR A 431 29.43 1.84 -17.64
CA THR A 431 28.47 2.49 -18.54
C THR A 431 28.00 1.54 -19.66
N ASN A 432 28.51 0.31 -19.70
CA ASN A 432 28.12 -0.66 -20.71
C ASN A 432 26.81 -1.36 -20.30
N PRO A 433 25.70 -1.15 -21.03
CA PRO A 433 24.43 -1.79 -20.70
C PRO A 433 24.41 -3.30 -20.96
N ASN A 434 25.42 -3.87 -21.64
CA ASN A 434 25.38 -5.25 -22.14
C ASN A 434 24.08 -5.55 -22.91
N LEU A 435 23.62 -4.59 -23.71
CA LEU A 435 22.33 -4.67 -24.38
C LEU A 435 22.33 -5.82 -25.39
N HIS A 436 21.40 -6.74 -25.22
CA HIS A 436 21.14 -7.85 -26.15
C HIS A 436 19.65 -8.18 -26.18
N LEU A 437 19.25 -8.98 -27.16
CA LEU A 437 17.89 -9.51 -27.23
C LEU A 437 17.89 -10.99 -26.87
N VAL A 438 16.80 -11.46 -26.28
CA VAL A 438 16.50 -12.87 -26.10
C VAL A 438 15.22 -13.19 -26.85
N THR A 439 15.26 -14.09 -27.82
CA THR A 439 14.07 -14.48 -28.59
C THR A 439 13.10 -15.30 -27.74
N GLN A 440 11.88 -15.52 -28.23
CA GLN A 440 10.91 -16.41 -27.58
C GLN A 440 11.41 -17.85 -27.38
N SER A 441 12.43 -18.28 -28.14
CA SER A 441 13.07 -19.59 -28.00
C SER A 441 14.26 -19.59 -27.02
N GLY A 442 14.55 -18.46 -26.37
CA GLY A 442 15.70 -18.28 -25.48
C GLY A 442 17.03 -18.03 -26.20
N ALA A 443 17.03 -17.80 -27.52
CA ALA A 443 18.26 -17.53 -28.25
C ALA A 443 18.73 -16.09 -28.02
N ILE A 444 20.02 -15.91 -27.70
CA ILE A 444 20.63 -14.60 -27.50
C ILE A 444 21.03 -14.00 -28.85
N VAL A 445 20.56 -12.79 -29.12
CA VAL A 445 20.91 -12.00 -30.31
C VAL A 445 21.67 -10.75 -29.87
N HIS A 446 22.96 -10.72 -30.20
CA HIS A 446 23.82 -9.56 -29.97
C HIS A 446 23.62 -8.49 -31.06
N PRO A 447 23.88 -7.21 -30.75
CA PRO A 447 23.74 -6.15 -31.75
C PRO A 447 24.72 -6.39 -32.91
N ALA A 448 24.20 -6.46 -34.13
CA ALA A 448 24.99 -6.55 -35.36
C ALA A 448 25.75 -5.24 -35.63
N ARG A 449 25.17 -4.12 -35.18
CA ARG A 449 25.77 -2.79 -35.22
C ARG A 449 25.28 -1.99 -34.02
N HIS A 450 26.14 -1.17 -33.43
CA HIS A 450 25.72 -0.15 -32.48
C HIS A 450 26.52 1.14 -32.65
N THR A 451 25.89 2.24 -32.28
CA THR A 451 26.49 3.56 -32.06
C THR A 451 26.13 4.01 -30.64
N THR A 452 26.48 5.24 -30.24
CA THR A 452 26.16 5.76 -28.91
C THR A 452 24.66 5.71 -28.57
N HIS A 453 23.78 5.94 -29.54
CA HIS A 453 22.32 6.04 -29.31
C HIS A 453 21.48 5.02 -30.08
N GLN A 454 22.08 4.20 -30.95
CA GLN A 454 21.32 3.31 -31.81
C GLN A 454 21.93 1.91 -31.82
N TYR A 455 21.09 0.91 -31.57
CA TYR A 455 21.44 -0.51 -31.63
C TYR A 455 20.62 -1.20 -32.70
N SER A 456 21.28 -2.00 -33.55
CA SER A 456 20.62 -2.74 -34.62
C SER A 456 20.89 -4.24 -34.46
N PHE A 457 19.82 -5.03 -34.52
CA PHE A 457 19.81 -6.48 -34.32
C PHE A 457 19.23 -7.17 -35.54
N MET A 458 19.85 -8.27 -35.96
CA MET A 458 19.30 -9.12 -37.01
C MET A 458 18.45 -10.21 -36.38
N LEU A 459 17.15 -10.23 -36.70
CA LEU A 459 16.19 -11.17 -36.15
C LEU A 459 15.91 -12.30 -37.14
N PRO A 460 15.97 -13.57 -36.70
CA PRO A 460 15.65 -14.69 -37.57
C PRO A 460 14.16 -14.69 -37.95
N PRO A 461 13.78 -15.39 -39.03
CA PRO A 461 12.38 -15.53 -39.41
C PRO A 461 11.54 -16.15 -38.32
N ASN A 462 10.24 -15.81 -38.32
CA ASN A 462 9.26 -16.28 -37.34
C ASN A 462 9.58 -15.88 -35.89
N THR A 463 10.38 -14.81 -35.68
CA THR A 463 10.54 -14.21 -34.35
C THR A 463 9.25 -13.49 -33.97
N GLN A 464 8.53 -14.04 -32.99
CA GLN A 464 7.24 -13.55 -32.51
C GLN A 464 7.38 -12.47 -31.44
N SER A 465 8.40 -12.60 -30.59
CA SER A 465 8.71 -11.62 -29.57
C SER A 465 10.18 -11.70 -29.21
N VAL A 466 10.68 -10.61 -28.66
CA VAL A 466 12.01 -10.55 -28.07
C VAL A 466 11.93 -9.91 -26.70
N ARG A 467 12.80 -10.33 -25.79
CA ARG A 467 13.08 -9.59 -24.56
C ARG A 467 14.31 -8.72 -24.79
N ILE A 468 14.21 -7.44 -24.47
CA ILE A 468 15.28 -6.46 -24.51
C ILE A 468 15.96 -6.49 -23.15
N VAL A 469 17.15 -7.10 -23.12
CA VAL A 469 17.89 -7.36 -21.87
C VAL A 469 19.08 -6.43 -21.76
N SER A 470 19.19 -5.75 -20.63
CA SER A 470 20.33 -4.92 -20.27
C SER A 470 20.70 -5.12 -18.80
N ARG A 471 21.87 -4.64 -18.41
CA ARG A 471 22.13 -4.34 -17.00
C ARG A 471 21.06 -3.36 -16.51
N ALA A 472 20.71 -3.46 -15.24
CA ALA A 472 19.85 -2.52 -14.54
C ALA A 472 20.41 -2.24 -13.15
N SER A 473 20.20 -1.03 -12.66
CA SER A 473 20.63 -0.64 -11.31
C SER A 473 19.69 0.44 -10.79
N ARG A 474 19.55 0.53 -9.46
CA ARG A 474 18.72 1.56 -8.85
C ARG A 474 19.50 2.87 -8.76
N PRO A 475 18.92 4.04 -9.12
CA PRO A 475 19.56 5.33 -8.94
C PRO A 475 20.05 5.57 -7.51
N VAL A 476 19.31 5.09 -6.51
CA VAL A 476 19.68 5.15 -5.08
C VAL A 476 21.00 4.42 -4.76
N ASP A 477 21.32 3.33 -5.48
CA ASP A 477 22.55 2.55 -5.25
C ASP A 477 23.78 3.13 -5.98
N ILE A 478 23.54 3.87 -7.06
CA ILE A 478 24.59 4.36 -7.98
C ILE A 478 24.96 5.81 -7.69
N ILE A 479 23.94 6.65 -7.49
CA ILE A 479 24.11 8.08 -7.25
C ILE A 479 24.25 8.33 -5.75
N GLY A 480 23.37 7.70 -4.96
CA GLY A 480 23.39 7.75 -3.51
C GLY A 480 21.99 7.75 -2.88
N PRO A 481 21.93 7.55 -1.55
CA PRO A 481 20.69 7.43 -0.78
C PRO A 481 19.80 8.69 -0.85
N PHE A 482 20.40 9.86 -1.11
CA PHE A 482 19.71 11.13 -1.30
C PHE A 482 18.89 11.23 -2.61
N VAL A 483 18.77 10.14 -3.36
CA VAL A 483 17.88 10.00 -4.52
C VAL A 483 16.69 9.12 -4.16
N ASN A 484 15.47 9.58 -4.45
CA ASN A 484 14.25 8.85 -4.13
C ASN A 484 13.93 7.70 -5.12
N ASP A 485 14.44 7.75 -6.35
CA ASP A 485 14.12 6.75 -7.36
C ASP A 485 14.79 5.40 -7.02
N ARG A 486 13.95 4.44 -6.60
CA ARG A 486 14.33 3.06 -6.23
C ARG A 486 14.08 2.06 -7.37
N ARG A 487 13.62 2.50 -8.55
CA ARG A 487 13.38 1.61 -9.69
C ARG A 487 14.69 1.01 -10.20
N TYR A 488 14.69 -0.26 -10.60
CA TYR A 488 15.81 -0.85 -11.33
C TYR A 488 15.78 -0.33 -12.77
N LEU A 489 16.64 0.64 -13.10
CA LEU A 489 16.62 1.26 -14.43
C LEU A 489 17.62 0.57 -15.35
N GLY A 490 17.11 -0.05 -16.41
CA GLY A 490 17.90 -0.62 -17.51
C GLY A 490 18.34 0.45 -18.51
N ILE A 491 17.58 0.60 -19.60
CA ILE A 491 17.81 1.61 -20.63
C ILE A 491 16.53 2.39 -20.94
N ALA A 492 16.67 3.68 -21.22
CA ALA A 492 15.57 4.52 -21.71
C ALA A 492 15.49 4.42 -23.23
N ILE A 493 14.37 3.91 -23.74
CA ILE A 493 14.16 3.70 -25.18
C ILE A 493 13.16 4.72 -25.70
N ALA A 494 13.56 5.46 -26.73
CA ALA A 494 12.73 6.45 -27.40
C ALA A 494 11.98 5.82 -28.57
N ASN A 495 12.70 5.27 -29.55
CA ASN A 495 12.13 4.75 -30.79
C ASN A 495 12.56 3.31 -31.05
N ILE A 496 11.63 2.52 -31.58
CA ILE A 496 11.86 1.16 -32.02
C ILE A 496 11.35 1.04 -33.46
N HIS A 497 12.23 0.61 -34.37
CA HIS A 497 11.92 0.41 -35.77
C HIS A 497 12.27 -1.02 -36.19
N LEU A 498 11.38 -1.68 -36.92
CA LEU A 498 11.65 -2.98 -37.53
C LEU A 498 11.61 -2.83 -39.05
N LEU A 499 12.75 -3.06 -39.70
CA LEU A 499 12.83 -3.18 -41.16
C LEU A 499 12.66 -4.66 -41.53
N CYS A 500 11.68 -4.97 -42.37
CA CYS A 500 11.41 -6.33 -42.86
C CYS A 500 11.14 -6.26 -44.37
N ALA A 501 11.98 -6.94 -45.18
CA ALA A 501 11.98 -6.77 -46.64
C ALA A 501 12.13 -5.29 -47.06
N GLU A 502 11.09 -4.68 -47.66
CA GLU A 502 11.07 -3.26 -48.05
C GLU A 502 10.25 -2.39 -47.08
N ASP A 503 9.62 -2.98 -46.06
CA ASP A 503 8.70 -2.30 -45.14
C ASP A 503 9.39 -1.87 -43.85
N VAL A 504 9.13 -0.63 -43.41
CA VAL A 504 9.57 -0.09 -42.12
C VAL A 504 8.38 0.01 -41.17
N HIS A 505 8.44 -0.72 -40.06
CA HIS A 505 7.43 -0.70 -39.01
C HIS A 505 7.92 0.08 -37.80
N ASN A 506 7.12 1.06 -37.36
CA ASN A 506 7.37 1.79 -36.13
C ASN A 506 6.64 1.08 -34.98
N ILE A 507 7.39 0.62 -33.98
CA ILE A 507 6.84 -0.07 -32.83
C ILE A 507 6.84 0.91 -31.65
N ASN A 508 5.65 1.24 -31.16
CA ASN A 508 5.44 2.25 -30.12
C ASN A 508 4.80 1.67 -28.85
N VAL A 509 4.75 0.35 -28.71
CA VAL A 509 4.08 -0.34 -27.59
C VAL A 509 4.63 0.09 -26.22
N HIS A 510 5.92 0.44 -26.15
CA HIS A 510 6.57 0.95 -24.94
C HIS A 510 6.11 2.36 -24.53
N LEU A 511 5.45 3.10 -25.44
CA LEU A 511 4.90 4.43 -25.18
C LEU A 511 3.39 4.42 -24.93
N GLN A 512 2.73 3.27 -25.07
CA GLN A 512 1.29 3.15 -24.84
C GLN A 512 0.97 3.13 -23.34
N ALA A 513 -0.29 3.40 -22.98
CA ALA A 513 -0.73 3.35 -21.58
C ALA A 513 -0.58 1.92 -21.03
N GLU A 514 -1.13 0.94 -21.75
CA GLU A 514 -0.89 -0.48 -21.53
C GLU A 514 0.43 -0.89 -22.19
N LYS A 515 1.35 -1.45 -21.39
CA LYS A 515 2.68 -1.86 -21.87
C LYS A 515 2.91 -3.35 -21.58
N PRO A 516 3.75 -4.02 -22.39
CA PRO A 516 4.24 -5.35 -22.06
C PRO A 516 5.05 -5.35 -20.76
N ALA A 517 5.35 -6.55 -20.24
CA ALA A 517 6.17 -6.70 -19.04
C ALA A 517 7.57 -6.07 -19.20
N GLY A 518 8.11 -5.54 -18.11
CA GLY A 518 9.46 -4.97 -18.03
C GLY A 518 9.62 -3.53 -18.53
N TRP A 519 8.52 -2.82 -18.75
CA TRP A 519 8.51 -1.39 -19.10
C TRP A 519 7.93 -0.53 -17.98
N TYR A 520 8.61 0.56 -17.65
CA TYR A 520 8.05 1.61 -16.78
C TYR A 520 7.13 2.56 -17.55
N ALA A 521 6.43 3.41 -16.80
CA ALA A 521 5.64 4.50 -17.38
C ALA A 521 6.49 5.37 -18.32
N ALA A 522 5.88 5.86 -19.40
CA ALA A 522 6.56 6.71 -20.35
C ALA A 522 6.85 8.07 -19.70
N GLU A 523 8.08 8.53 -19.84
CA GLU A 523 8.53 9.83 -19.38
C GLU A 523 8.05 10.92 -20.35
N ALA A 524 7.88 12.15 -19.85
CA ALA A 524 7.43 13.29 -20.68
C ALA A 524 8.34 13.58 -21.89
N ALA A 525 9.57 13.06 -21.89
CA ALA A 525 10.52 13.16 -22.99
C ALA A 525 10.25 12.19 -24.17
N GLY A 526 9.15 11.41 -24.12
CA GLY A 526 8.79 10.50 -25.21
C GLY A 526 9.60 9.20 -25.23
N CYS A 527 10.07 8.75 -24.06
CA CYS A 527 10.78 7.49 -23.89
C CYS A 527 10.22 6.70 -22.70
N ALA A 528 10.52 5.41 -22.65
CA ALA A 528 10.20 4.56 -21.50
C ALA A 528 11.46 3.82 -21.04
N TRP A 529 11.65 3.74 -19.73
CA TRP A 529 12.71 2.94 -19.12
C TRP A 529 12.31 1.46 -19.10
N THR A 530 13.27 0.59 -19.38
CA THR A 530 13.16 -0.84 -19.06
C THR A 530 13.55 -1.11 -17.61
N ASP A 531 13.05 -2.20 -17.03
CA ASP A 531 13.48 -2.70 -15.72
C ASP A 531 14.79 -3.53 -15.78
N GLY A 532 15.36 -3.66 -16.99
CA GLY A 532 16.47 -4.55 -17.31
C GLY A 532 16.08 -5.73 -18.18
N ASP A 533 14.78 -6.08 -18.25
CA ASP A 533 14.28 -7.21 -19.04
C ASP A 533 12.86 -6.96 -19.61
N ALA A 534 12.80 -6.19 -20.70
CA ALA A 534 11.55 -5.71 -21.27
C ALA A 534 11.05 -6.54 -22.46
N LEU A 535 9.78 -6.96 -22.43
CA LEU A 535 9.15 -7.69 -23.52
C LEU A 535 8.79 -6.75 -24.68
N LEU A 536 9.16 -7.13 -25.90
CA LEU A 536 8.78 -6.47 -27.14
C LEU A 536 8.07 -7.49 -28.07
N PRO A 537 6.73 -7.41 -28.18
CA PRO A 537 5.97 -8.20 -29.14
C PRO A 537 6.30 -7.77 -30.58
N LEU A 538 6.54 -8.76 -31.45
CA LEU A 538 6.84 -8.61 -32.88
C LEU A 538 5.90 -9.47 -33.76
N ASP A 539 4.80 -9.93 -33.19
CA ASP A 539 3.87 -10.85 -33.84
C ASP A 539 3.36 -10.28 -35.17
N GLY A 540 3.38 -11.12 -36.21
CA GLY A 540 2.87 -10.78 -37.53
C GLY A 540 3.85 -10.03 -38.45
N TYR A 541 4.99 -9.53 -37.95
CA TYR A 541 5.94 -8.79 -38.79
C TYR A 541 6.96 -9.68 -39.54
N LEU A 542 7.39 -10.77 -38.91
CA LEU A 542 8.47 -11.64 -39.40
C LEU A 542 7.96 -13.01 -39.88
N THR A 543 6.72 -13.07 -40.38
CA THR A 543 6.11 -14.28 -40.94
C THR A 543 6.67 -14.62 -42.33
N ASP A 544 6.34 -15.80 -42.84
CA ASP A 544 6.65 -16.23 -44.22
C ASP A 544 8.15 -16.29 -44.56
N GLY A 545 9.00 -16.56 -43.57
CA GLY A 545 10.44 -16.71 -43.78
C GLY A 545 11.21 -15.39 -43.88
N LYS A 546 10.58 -14.24 -43.58
CA LYS A 546 11.23 -12.92 -43.63
C LYS A 546 12.18 -12.70 -42.46
N ILE A 547 13.39 -12.21 -42.76
CA ILE A 547 14.38 -11.75 -41.76
C ILE A 547 14.12 -10.26 -41.49
N GLY A 548 14.28 -9.84 -40.23
CA GLY A 548 14.10 -8.45 -39.81
C GLY A 548 15.37 -7.81 -39.29
N MET A 549 15.52 -6.50 -39.48
CA MET A 549 16.48 -5.69 -38.75
C MET A 549 15.74 -4.79 -37.75
N LEU A 550 15.87 -5.11 -36.46
CA LEU A 550 15.31 -4.30 -35.37
C LEU A 550 16.32 -3.22 -34.97
N SER A 551 15.91 -1.96 -35.00
CA SER A 551 16.71 -0.82 -34.58
C SER A 551 16.06 -0.13 -33.37
N ILE A 552 16.82 -0.01 -32.29
CA ILE A 552 16.40 0.58 -31.01
C ILE A 552 17.20 1.86 -30.78
N THR A 553 16.50 2.96 -30.51
CA THR A 553 17.10 4.25 -30.13
C THR A 553 17.13 4.38 -28.62
N VAL A 554 18.33 4.31 -28.04
CA VAL A 554 18.59 4.43 -26.61
C VAL A 554 18.93 5.89 -26.29
N GLN A 555 18.06 6.51 -25.49
CA GLN A 555 18.17 7.91 -25.09
C GLN A 555 19.08 8.09 -23.88
N ALA A 556 19.02 7.16 -22.93
CA ALA A 556 19.85 7.17 -21.74
C ALA A 556 20.10 5.74 -21.23
N GLY A 557 21.24 5.56 -20.57
CA GLY A 557 21.54 4.42 -19.71
C GLY A 557 22.09 4.95 -18.39
N SER A 558 21.74 4.31 -17.29
CA SER A 558 22.32 4.62 -15.97
C SER A 558 23.72 3.98 -15.86
N PRO A 559 24.65 4.50 -15.05
CA PRO A 559 25.78 3.67 -14.63
C PRO A 559 25.25 2.42 -13.93
N TYR A 560 25.85 1.26 -14.21
CA TYR A 560 25.42 -0.03 -13.69
C TYR A 560 26.42 -0.57 -12.68
N VAL A 561 25.94 -1.14 -11.59
CA VAL A 561 26.80 -1.84 -10.61
C VAL A 561 27.41 -3.07 -11.28
N MET A 562 28.73 -3.20 -11.22
CA MET A 562 29.42 -4.44 -11.56
C MET A 562 29.34 -5.35 -10.34
N GLU A 563 28.45 -6.35 -10.37
CA GLU A 563 28.47 -7.38 -9.35
C GLU A 563 29.80 -8.15 -9.41
N ASN A 564 30.51 -8.23 -8.29
CA ASN A 564 31.54 -9.24 -8.09
C ASN A 564 30.83 -10.61 -8.18
N HIS A 565 30.96 -11.31 -9.30
CA HIS A 565 30.41 -12.64 -9.51
C HIS A 565 30.78 -13.60 -8.38
N GLN A 566 29.88 -13.77 -7.42
CA GLN A 566 29.83 -14.90 -6.48
C GLN A 566 28.43 -14.99 -5.84
N LYS A 567 27.42 -15.39 -6.64
CA LYS A 567 26.25 -16.23 -6.29
C LYS A 567 25.06 -15.97 -7.23
N ALA A 568 25.03 -16.65 -8.38
CA ALA A 568 23.80 -16.88 -9.15
C ALA A 568 23.94 -17.98 -10.22
N GLU A 569 24.68 -19.08 -9.94
CA GLU A 569 24.74 -20.23 -10.87
C GLU A 569 24.12 -21.54 -10.31
N THR A 570 23.46 -21.52 -9.14
CA THR A 570 23.01 -22.78 -8.50
C THR A 570 21.52 -23.11 -8.60
N HIS A 571 20.68 -22.34 -9.31
CA HIS A 571 19.25 -22.68 -9.42
C HIS A 571 18.76 -23.11 -10.82
N THR A 572 19.66 -23.36 -11.77
CA THR A 572 19.28 -23.92 -13.09
C THR A 572 19.77 -25.35 -13.34
N ARG A 573 20.01 -26.13 -12.26
CA ARG A 573 20.18 -27.59 -12.34
C ARG A 573 19.60 -28.28 -11.12
N SER A 574 18.28 -28.50 -11.15
CA SER A 574 17.68 -29.82 -10.89
C SER A 574 16.21 -29.75 -11.28
N ALA A 575 15.84 -30.67 -12.17
CA ALA A 575 14.48 -31.01 -12.54
C ALA A 575 13.75 -31.73 -11.39
#